data_AF-A0A392QYI3-F1
#
_entry.id   AF-A0A392QYI3-F1
#
_cell.length_a   1.000
_cell.length_b   1.000
_cell.length_c   1.000
_cell.angle_alpha   90.00
_cell.angle_beta   90.00
_cell.angle_gamma   90.00
#
_symmetry.space_group_name_H-M   'P 1'
#
loop_
_entity.id
_entity.type
_entity.pdbx_description
1 polymer ?
#
loop_
_entity_poly.entity_id
_entity_poly.type
_entity_poly.pdbx_seq_one_letter_code
_entity_poly.pdbx_strand_id
1 'polypeptide(L)'
;PTEASEWLFRMEDMLEDLGCTPAEKVTFATRYFRVSASNWWHGTKEYMATIEVEMNRLEISCDLRDRIIQAQMNDPDLQRRINNPKFSIAADGAILYSGRLCKD
;
A
#
# COMPACT_ATOMS: atom_id res chain seq x y z
N PRO A 1 -15.61 -16.62 4.00
CA PRO A 1 -14.67 -17.59 3.37
C PRO A 1 -13.31 -17.51 4.06
N THR A 2 -12.76 -18.65 4.49
CA THR A 2 -11.53 -18.76 5.28
C THR A 2 -10.32 -18.11 4.60
N GLU A 3 -10.27 -18.20 3.27
CA GLU A 3 -9.23 -17.61 2.41
C GLU A 3 -9.18 -16.07 2.49
N ALA A 4 -10.33 -15.41 2.60
CA ALA A 4 -10.39 -13.95 2.75
C ALA A 4 -9.88 -13.50 4.12
N SER A 5 -10.15 -14.29 5.17
CA SER A 5 -9.67 -14.02 6.52
C SER A 5 -8.16 -14.24 6.64
N GLU A 6 -7.63 -15.33 6.07
CA GLU A 6 -6.19 -15.58 6.05
C GLU A 6 -5.42 -14.50 5.27
N TRP A 7 -5.96 -14.04 4.14
CA TRP A 7 -5.37 -12.94 3.38
C TRP A 7 -5.29 -11.66 4.22
N LEU A 8 -6.36 -11.35 4.97
CA LEU A 8 -6.45 -10.15 5.79
C LEU A 8 -5.44 -10.18 6.95
N PHE A 9 -5.32 -11.32 7.64
CA PHE A 9 -4.31 -11.50 8.70
C PHE A 9 -2.88 -11.32 8.19
N ARG A 10 -2.53 -11.91 7.04
CA ARG A 10 -1.18 -11.78 6.46
C ARG A 10 -0.85 -10.36 6.03
N MET A 11 -1.84 -9.63 5.51
CA MET A 11 -1.67 -8.23 5.16
C MET A 11 -1.53 -7.35 6.40
N GLU A 12 -2.30 -7.63 7.45
CA GLU A 12 -2.22 -6.90 8.71
C GLU A 12 -0.85 -7.06 9.37
N ASP A 13 -0.36 -8.29 9.49
CA ASP A 13 0.96 -8.63 10.06
C ASP A 13 2.10 -7.92 9.32
N MET A 14 2.09 -8.00 7.98
CA MET A 14 3.07 -7.31 7.14
C MET A 14 3.04 -5.79 7.31
N LEU A 15 1.85 -5.20 7.47
CA LEU A 15 1.72 -3.75 7.66
C LEU A 15 2.08 -3.32 9.09
N GLU A 16 1.98 -4.21 10.08
CA GLU A 16 2.50 -3.98 11.43
C GLU A 16 4.01 -3.95 11.46
N ASP A 17 4.66 -4.91 10.80
CA ASP A 17 6.13 -4.96 10.68
C ASP A 17 6.69 -3.70 9.98
N LEU A 18 5.94 -3.15 9.03
CA LEU A 18 6.26 -1.89 8.34
C LEU A 18 5.95 -0.63 9.17
N GLY A 19 5.38 -0.78 10.37
CA GLY A 19 5.01 0.32 11.25
C GLY A 19 3.90 1.20 10.67
N CYS A 20 3.01 0.63 9.86
CA CYS A 20 1.91 1.38 9.25
C CYS A 20 0.88 1.78 10.30
N THR A 21 0.46 3.04 10.25
CA THR A 21 -0.66 3.55 11.04
C THR A 21 -1.97 2.88 10.60
N PRO A 22 -3.03 2.89 11.45
CA PRO A 22 -4.34 2.37 11.05
C PRO A 22 -4.87 2.98 9.75
N ALA A 23 -4.61 4.27 9.50
CA ALA A 23 -5.00 4.95 8.27
C ALA A 23 -4.27 4.40 7.02
N GLU A 24 -2.98 4.07 7.16
CA GLU A 24 -2.18 3.47 6.10
C GLU A 24 -2.63 2.04 5.79
N LYS A 25 -2.96 1.25 6.83
CA LYS A 25 -3.49 -0.10 6.65
C LYS A 25 -4.79 -0.10 5.84
N VAL A 26 -5.72 0.76 6.21
CA VAL A 26 -7.01 0.88 5.49
C VAL A 26 -6.80 1.42 4.08
N THR A 27 -5.91 2.40 3.89
CA THR A 27 -5.56 2.90 2.56
C THR A 27 -4.99 1.80 1.67
N PHE A 28 -4.12 0.96 2.20
CA PHE A 28 -3.56 -0.15 1.46
C PHE A 28 -4.62 -1.19 1.09
N ALA A 29 -5.43 -1.62 2.05
CA ALA A 29 -6.49 -2.61 1.83
C ALA A 29 -7.50 -2.15 0.76
N THR A 30 -7.89 -0.87 0.76
CA THR A 30 -8.89 -0.33 -0.18
C THR A 30 -8.40 -0.31 -1.63
N ARG A 31 -7.08 -0.32 -1.88
CA ARG A 31 -6.52 -0.45 -3.24
C ARG A 31 -6.74 -1.84 -3.85
N TYR A 32 -7.02 -2.85 -3.03
CA TYR A 32 -7.34 -4.20 -3.49
C TYR A 32 -8.83 -4.39 -3.78
N PHE A 33 -9.69 -3.46 -3.35
CA PHE A 33 -11.11 -3.54 -3.64
C PHE A 33 -11.36 -3.42 -5.14
N ARG A 34 -12.19 -4.32 -5.66
CA ARG A 34 -12.62 -4.32 -7.05
C ARG A 34 -14.14 -4.34 -7.11
N VAL A 35 -14.69 -3.69 -8.14
CA VAL A 35 -16.11 -3.71 -8.48
C VAL A 35 -16.98 -3.43 -7.25
N SER A 36 -17.82 -4.38 -6.82
CA SER A 36 -18.81 -4.21 -5.76
C SER A 36 -18.19 -3.79 -4.42
N ALA A 37 -16.99 -4.29 -4.08
CA ALA A 37 -16.30 -3.91 -2.85
C ALA A 37 -15.84 -2.45 -2.86
N SER A 38 -15.42 -1.94 -4.03
CA SER A 38 -15.02 -0.54 -4.20
C SER A 38 -16.24 0.38 -4.13
N ASN A 39 -17.36 0.00 -4.76
CA ASN A 39 -18.60 0.77 -4.73
C ASN A 39 -19.18 0.85 -3.31
N TRP A 40 -19.18 -0.28 -2.59
CA TRP A 40 -19.59 -0.33 -1.19
C TRP A 40 -18.72 0.58 -0.32
N TRP A 41 -17.39 0.49 -0.44
CA TRP A 41 -16.48 1.33 0.32
C TRP A 41 -16.67 2.83 0.03
N HIS A 42 -16.94 3.20 -1.23
CA HIS A 42 -17.21 4.59 -1.59
C HIS A 42 -18.49 5.10 -0.94
N GLY A 43 -19.60 4.37 -1.07
CA GLY A 43 -20.88 4.75 -0.46
C GLY A 43 -20.83 4.78 1.07
N THR A 44 -20.08 3.88 1.69
CA THR A 44 -19.85 3.90 3.13
C THR A 44 -19.07 5.15 3.57
N LYS A 45 -18.04 5.57 2.83
CA LYS A 45 -17.31 6.81 3.13
C LYS A 45 -18.20 8.04 2.99
N GLU A 46 -19.02 8.11 1.94
CA GLU A 46 -19.96 9.21 1.72
C GLU A 46 -20.98 9.27 2.87
N TYR A 47 -21.56 8.13 3.24
CA TYR A 47 -22.49 8.03 4.37
C TYR A 47 -21.84 8.40 5.70
N MET A 48 -20.61 7.97 5.96
CA MET A 48 -19.89 8.31 7.20
C MET A 48 -19.53 9.81 7.26
N ALA A 49 -19.22 10.42 6.12
CA ALA A 49 -18.99 11.86 6.01
C ALA A 49 -20.26 12.69 6.27
N THR A 50 -21.46 12.15 5.97
CA THR A 50 -22.72 12.86 6.23
C THR A 50 -23.17 12.79 7.69
N ILE A 51 -22.62 11.88 8.48
CA ILE A 51 -22.98 11.69 9.90
C ILE A 51 -21.89 12.19 10.88
N GLU A 52 -20.91 12.97 10.39
CA GLU A 52 -19.79 13.54 11.17
C GLU A 52 -19.05 12.50 12.05
N VAL A 53 -19.06 11.23 11.65
CA VAL A 53 -18.28 10.20 12.32
C VAL A 53 -16.83 10.36 11.86
N GLU A 54 -15.94 10.76 12.77
CA GLU A 54 -14.50 10.72 12.55
C GLU A 54 -14.06 9.27 12.32
N MET A 55 -13.97 8.87 11.05
CA MET A 55 -12.98 7.88 10.68
C MET A 55 -11.63 8.57 10.81
N ASN A 56 -10.75 8.09 11.70
CA ASN A 56 -9.35 8.54 11.79
C ASN A 56 -8.82 8.81 10.37
N ARG A 57 -8.62 10.10 10.10
CA ARG A 57 -8.60 10.76 8.80
C ARG A 57 -7.92 9.92 7.71
N LEU A 58 -8.77 9.26 6.91
CA LEU A 58 -8.43 8.43 5.76
C LEU A 58 -8.08 9.30 4.54
N GLU A 59 -6.96 10.01 4.63
CA GLU A 59 -6.34 10.68 3.48
C GLU A 59 -5.26 9.77 2.89
N ILE A 60 -5.36 9.51 1.58
CA ILE A 60 -4.33 8.83 0.80
C ILE A 60 -3.15 9.78 0.71
N SER A 61 -2.13 9.56 1.53
CA SER A 61 -0.93 10.37 1.44
C SER A 61 -0.10 9.98 0.22
N CYS A 62 0.40 11.01 -0.47
CA CYS A 62 1.42 10.90 -1.53
C CYS A 62 2.76 10.38 -1.00
N ASP A 63 2.94 10.33 0.33
CA ASP A 63 4.17 9.89 1.00
C ASP A 63 4.45 8.39 0.92
N LEU A 64 3.46 7.53 0.66
CA LEU A 64 3.69 6.08 0.71
C LEU A 64 4.68 5.67 -0.40
N ARG A 65 4.62 6.36 -1.54
CA ARG A 65 5.56 6.14 -2.63
C ARG A 65 6.96 6.62 -2.26
N ASP A 66 7.07 7.77 -1.59
CA ASP A 66 8.33 8.30 -1.11
C ASP A 66 8.94 7.42 -0.02
N ARG A 67 8.14 6.92 0.92
CA ARG A 67 8.58 5.98 1.97
C ARG A 67 9.09 4.67 1.38
N ILE A 68 8.44 4.15 0.34
CA ILE A 68 8.93 2.96 -0.38
C ILE A 68 10.24 3.27 -1.11
N ILE A 69 10.35 4.42 -1.79
CA ILE A 69 11.60 4.85 -2.42
C ILE A 69 12.74 4.95 -1.39
N GLN A 70 12.47 5.53 -0.22
CA GLN A 70 13.45 5.62 0.86
C GLN A 70 13.87 4.25 1.39
N ALA A 71 12.94 3.31 1.59
CA ALA A 71 13.27 1.94 1.97
C ALA A 71 14.16 1.25 0.93
N GLN A 72 13.80 1.37 -0.36
CA GLN A 72 14.56 0.82 -1.47
C GLN A 72 15.97 1.40 -1.59
N MET A 73 16.14 2.70 -1.33
CA MET A 73 17.45 3.36 -1.31
C MET A 73 18.35 2.85 -0.18
N ASN A 74 17.75 2.48 0.95
CA ASN A 74 18.48 2.01 2.12
C ASN A 74 18.72 0.48 2.12
N ASP A 75 18.09 -0.28 1.22
CA ASP A 75 18.31 -1.73 1.09
C ASP A 75 19.55 -2.04 0.22
N PRO A 76 20.66 -2.52 0.81
CA PRO A 76 21.88 -2.78 0.06
C PRO A 76 21.79 -3.98 -0.90
N ASP A 77 20.90 -4.94 -0.64
CA ASP A 77 20.69 -6.09 -1.51
C ASP A 77 19.89 -5.71 -2.75
N LEU A 78 18.88 -4.85 -2.58
CA LEU A 78 18.12 -4.29 -3.68
C LEU A 78 18.99 -3.39 -4.56
N GLN A 79 19.83 -2.54 -3.94
CA GLN A 79 20.79 -1.69 -4.67
C GLN A 79 21.75 -2.52 -5.54
N ARG A 80 22.22 -3.67 -5.07
CA ARG A 80 23.09 -4.58 -5.86
C ARG A 80 22.37 -5.19 -7.06
N ARG A 81 21.04 -5.30 -7.03
CA ARG A 81 20.23 -5.92 -8.09
C ARG A 81 19.86 -4.97 -9.23
N ILE A 82 20.12 -3.66 -9.10
CA ILE A 82 19.78 -2.65 -10.12
C ILE A 82 20.45 -2.92 -11.47
N ASN A 83 21.65 -3.50 -11.49
CA ASN A 83 22.37 -3.81 -12.73
C ASN A 83 21.77 -5.01 -13.49
N ASN A 84 20.73 -5.66 -12.97
CA ASN A 84 20.04 -6.75 -13.64
C ASN A 84 18.98 -6.19 -14.60
N PRO A 85 18.90 -6.66 -15.86
CA PRO A 85 17.97 -6.15 -16.87
C PRO A 85 16.48 -6.32 -16.54
N LYS A 86 16.14 -7.11 -15.51
CA LYS A 86 14.77 -7.20 -14.99
C LYS A 86 14.39 -6.05 -14.05
N PHE A 87 15.36 -5.25 -13.62
CA PHE A 87 15.16 -4.11 -12.75
C PHE A 87 15.31 -2.80 -13.55
N SER A 88 14.55 -1.79 -13.16
CA SER A 88 14.59 -0.45 -13.77
C SER A 88 14.28 0.60 -12.73
N ILE A 89 14.81 1.81 -12.89
CA ILE A 89 14.54 2.94 -11.98
C ILE A 89 13.53 3.87 -12.67
N ALA A 90 12.44 4.20 -11.99
CA ALA A 90 11.47 5.19 -12.44
C ALA A 90 12.00 6.63 -12.28
N ALA A 91 11.33 7.62 -12.90
CA ALA A 91 11.76 9.02 -12.85
C ALA A 91 11.84 9.61 -11.44
N ASP A 92 11.09 9.04 -10.49
CA ASP A 92 11.06 9.42 -9.07
C ASP A 92 12.03 8.61 -8.20
N GLY A 93 12.88 7.76 -8.80
CA GLY A 93 13.85 6.96 -8.07
C GLY A 93 13.32 5.62 -7.58
N ALA A 94 12.06 5.28 -7.84
CA ALA A 94 11.51 3.97 -7.46
C ALA A 94 12.16 2.83 -8.26
N ILE A 95 12.64 1.82 -7.55
CA ILE A 95 13.14 0.59 -8.15
C ILE A 95 11.95 -0.28 -8.53
N LEU A 96 11.90 -0.67 -9.80
CA LEU A 96 10.87 -1.49 -10.38
C LEU A 96 11.45 -2.84 -10.79
N TYR A 97 10.70 -3.91 -10.59
CA TYR A 97 10.95 -5.24 -11.16
C TYR A 97 9.94 -5.50 -12.26
N SER A 98 10.40 -5.65 -13.51
CA SER A 98 9.54 -5.83 -14.69
C SER A 98 8.42 -4.78 -14.78
N GLY A 99 8.75 -3.51 -14.47
CA GLY A 99 7.80 -2.39 -14.50
C GLY A 99 6.83 -2.28 -13.32
N ARG A 100 6.93 -3.15 -12.30
CA ARG A 100 6.13 -3.08 -11.07
C ARG A 100 7.00 -2.64 -9.89
N LEU A 101 6.41 -1.93 -8.93
CA LEU A 101 7.12 -1.48 -7.74
C LEU A 101 7.76 -2.69 -7.01
N CYS A 102 9.08 -2.66 -6.85
CA CYS A 102 9.79 -3.71 -6.14
C CYS A 102 9.52 -3.54 -4.64
N LYS A 103 8.85 -4.52 -4.05
CA LYS A 103 8.73 -4.64 -2.59
C LYS A 103 9.56 -5.85 -2.23
N ASP A 104 10.45 -5.72 -1.25
CA ASP A 104 11.22 -6.85 -0.73
C ASP A 104 10.30 -8.01 -0.31
#